data_AF-A0A4V0Y1T1-F1
#
_entry.id   AF-A0A4V0Y1T1-F1
#
_cell.length_a   1.000
_cell.length_b   1.000
_cell.length_c   1.000
_cell.angle_alpha   90.00
_cell.angle_beta   90.00
_cell.angle_gamma   90.00
#
_symmetry.space_group_name_H-M   'P 1'
#
loop_
_entity.id
_entity.type
_entity.pdbx_description
1 polymer ?
#
loop_
_entity_poly.entity_id
_entity_poly.type
_entity_poly.pdbx_seq_one_letter_code
_entity_poly.pdbx_strand_id
1 'polypeptide(L)'
;MSFTAPTVANKGNLFHVGPSPIILVTVQEWVVFNIVQSTLLLIPTWGIQPVSPPAHALAAHADRPLLLEELQPGIELITAERVLDSVYLATDNLFQWSYSSSSPTPGVPVKVIACCAKNITVRQQLVPIPSGSYTLARAFYNYEVLVTYADAAGHTATITLMSGPRWQRAFVSPGPGRLEVQVKVACSRIEITTPPAPKPGPALPYNPVRVWVWV
;
A
#
# COMPACT_ATOMS: atom_id res chain seq x y z
N MET A 1 44.58 24.25 54.71
CA MET A 1 44.35 23.49 53.46
C MET A 1 42.89 23.10 53.43
N SER A 2 42.09 23.80 52.64
CA SER A 2 40.64 23.67 52.54
C SER A 2 40.29 22.66 51.46
N PHE A 3 39.50 21.65 51.83
CA PHE A 3 38.85 20.74 50.91
C PHE A 3 37.93 21.52 49.96
N THR A 4 38.19 21.44 48.66
CA THR A 4 37.24 21.88 47.62
C THR A 4 35.99 21.02 47.70
N ALA A 5 34.86 21.65 48.01
CA ALA A 5 33.55 21.01 48.01
C ALA A 5 33.28 20.33 46.65
N PRO A 6 32.67 19.12 46.63
CA PRO A 6 32.24 18.53 45.38
C PRO A 6 31.13 19.42 44.80
N THR A 7 31.36 19.97 43.62
CA THR A 7 30.40 20.72 42.82
C THR A 7 29.11 19.91 42.67
N VAL A 8 28.07 20.38 43.36
CA VAL A 8 26.69 19.92 43.28
C VAL A 8 26.05 20.47 42.01
N ALA A 9 26.63 20.16 40.85
CA ALA A 9 26.06 20.49 39.55
C ALA A 9 25.65 19.18 38.89
N ASN A 10 24.35 19.02 38.58
CA ASN A 10 23.74 17.89 37.87
C ASN A 10 23.30 16.62 38.64
N LYS A 11 23.19 16.63 39.98
CA LYS A 11 22.39 15.60 40.68
C LYS A 11 20.93 16.06 40.79
N GLY A 12 20.10 15.71 39.81
CA GLY A 12 18.64 15.94 39.87
C GLY A 12 18.01 16.70 38.71
N ASN A 13 18.76 17.03 37.66
CA ASN A 13 18.16 17.60 36.45
C ASN A 13 17.35 16.51 35.72
N LEU A 14 16.05 16.48 35.98
CA LEU A 14 15.06 15.85 35.11
C LEU A 14 14.97 16.71 33.84
N PHE A 15 15.71 16.34 32.80
CA PHE A 15 15.53 16.93 31.49
C PHE A 15 14.17 16.48 30.96
N HIS A 16 13.20 17.41 30.99
CA HIS A 16 11.96 17.23 30.26
C HIS A 16 12.26 17.34 28.78
N VAL A 17 12.42 16.19 28.12
CA VAL A 17 12.38 16.11 26.66
C VAL A 17 10.98 16.59 26.27
N GLY A 18 10.90 17.74 25.60
CA GLY A 18 9.64 18.30 25.11
C GLY A 18 8.90 17.29 24.21
N PRO A 19 7.61 17.50 23.95
CA PRO A 19 6.84 16.58 23.11
C PRO A 19 7.48 16.45 21.73
N SER A 20 7.86 15.23 21.37
CA SER A 20 8.37 14.94 20.03
C SER A 20 7.25 15.06 19.00
N PRO A 21 7.49 15.67 17.83
CA PRO A 21 6.50 15.68 16.77
C PRO A 21 6.21 14.26 16.28
N ILE A 22 4.98 14.09 15.83
CA ILE A 22 4.38 12.85 15.38
C ILE A 22 3.90 13.08 13.95
N ILE A 23 4.34 12.23 13.04
CA ILE A 23 3.78 12.15 11.69
C ILE A 23 2.62 11.15 11.74
N LEU A 24 1.43 11.63 11.41
CA LEU A 24 0.22 10.85 11.24
C LEU A 24 -0.04 10.67 9.75
N VAL A 25 -0.20 9.43 9.31
CA VAL A 25 -0.50 9.10 7.90
C VAL A 25 -1.77 8.28 7.86
N THR A 26 -2.83 8.84 7.29
CA THR A 26 -4.01 8.09 6.91
C THR A 26 -3.79 7.49 5.53
N VAL A 27 -4.02 6.18 5.44
CA VAL A 27 -3.91 5.38 4.23
C VAL A 27 -5.26 4.77 3.95
N GLN A 28 -5.73 4.92 2.72
CA GLN A 28 -6.93 4.28 2.22
C GLN A 28 -6.55 2.98 1.51
N GLU A 29 -7.17 1.89 1.95
CA GLU A 29 -6.98 0.54 1.40
C GLU A 29 -8.25 0.16 0.64
N TRP A 30 -8.12 -0.15 -0.64
CA TRP A 30 -9.19 -0.69 -1.47
C TRP A 30 -8.86 -2.14 -1.82
N VAL A 31 -9.79 -3.04 -1.53
CA VAL A 31 -9.67 -4.46 -1.85
C VAL A 31 -10.83 -4.85 -2.75
N VAL A 32 -10.52 -5.36 -3.93
CA VAL A 32 -11.49 -5.89 -4.89
C VAL A 32 -11.34 -7.40 -4.95
N PHE A 33 -12.43 -8.10 -4.67
CA PHE A 33 -12.55 -9.54 -4.75
C PHE A 33 -13.30 -9.89 -6.04
N ASN A 34 -12.61 -10.47 -7.01
CA ASN A 34 -13.21 -10.90 -8.27
C ASN A 34 -13.27 -12.43 -8.31
N ILE A 35 -14.40 -12.98 -8.74
CA ILE A 35 -14.47 -14.37 -9.20
C ILE A 35 -14.33 -14.35 -10.71
N VAL A 36 -13.21 -14.87 -11.21
CA VAL A 36 -12.90 -14.88 -12.65
C VAL A 36 -12.94 -16.29 -13.22
N GLN A 37 -13.40 -16.40 -14.46
CA GLN A 37 -13.43 -17.65 -15.21
C GLN A 37 -12.85 -17.42 -16.59
N SER A 38 -11.85 -18.23 -16.97
CA SER A 38 -11.35 -18.25 -18.33
C SER A 38 -12.44 -18.73 -19.28
N THR A 39 -12.70 -17.96 -20.33
CA THR A 39 -13.72 -18.24 -21.34
C THR A 39 -13.18 -17.93 -22.73
N LEU A 40 -13.82 -18.50 -23.75
CA LEU A 40 -13.48 -18.24 -25.13
C LEU A 40 -14.48 -17.22 -25.67
N LEU A 41 -13.96 -16.12 -26.22
CA LEU A 41 -14.76 -15.04 -26.77
C LEU A 41 -14.50 -14.94 -28.27
N LEU A 42 -15.58 -14.92 -29.05
CA LEU A 42 -15.51 -14.60 -30.47
C LEU A 42 -15.50 -13.08 -30.62
N ILE A 43 -14.45 -12.55 -31.25
CA ILE A 43 -14.34 -11.13 -31.55
C ILE A 43 -14.32 -10.90 -33.06
N PRO A 44 -14.98 -9.83 -33.55
CA PRO A 44 -14.79 -9.42 -34.93
C PRO A 44 -13.37 -8.88 -35.10
N THR A 45 -12.67 -9.33 -36.13
CA THR A 45 -11.34 -8.84 -36.48
C THR A 45 -11.32 -8.39 -37.92
N TRP A 46 -10.39 -7.49 -38.24
CA TRP A 46 -10.10 -7.13 -39.61
C TRP A 46 -8.73 -7.68 -39.96
N GLY A 47 -8.74 -8.74 -40.76
CA GLY A 47 -7.51 -9.35 -41.26
C GLY A 47 -7.06 -8.65 -42.53
N ILE A 48 -5.74 -8.53 -42.69
CA ILE A 48 -5.12 -8.22 -43.96
C ILE A 48 -4.81 -9.56 -44.62
N GLN A 49 -5.51 -9.89 -45.70
CA GLN A 49 -5.18 -11.07 -46.49
C GLN A 49 -4.71 -10.62 -47.88
N PRO A 50 -3.57 -11.15 -48.38
CA PRO A 50 -3.13 -10.83 -49.72
C PRO A 50 -4.16 -11.35 -50.72
N VAL A 51 -4.74 -10.45 -51.50
CA VAL A 51 -5.63 -10.82 -52.61
C VAL A 51 -4.78 -11.51 -53.67
N SER A 52 -4.95 -12.82 -53.83
CA SER A 52 -4.35 -13.53 -54.96
C SER A 52 -5.03 -13.03 -56.24
N PRO A 53 -4.26 -12.51 -57.22
CA PRO A 53 -4.86 -12.06 -58.47
C PRO A 53 -5.55 -13.24 -59.16
N PRO A 54 -6.70 -13.02 -59.84
CA PRO A 54 -7.38 -14.08 -60.56
C PRO A 54 -6.40 -14.71 -61.56
N ALA A 55 -6.42 -16.05 -61.65
CA ALA A 55 -5.47 -16.85 -62.43
C ALA A 55 -5.38 -16.46 -63.93
N HIS A 56 -6.33 -15.66 -64.44
CA HIS A 56 -6.38 -15.16 -65.81
C HIS A 56 -5.79 -13.75 -66.02
N ALA A 57 -5.25 -13.08 -65.00
CA ALA A 57 -4.65 -11.75 -65.13
C ALA A 57 -3.14 -11.74 -65.48
N LEU A 58 -2.55 -12.92 -65.73
CA LEU A 58 -1.09 -13.11 -65.89
C LEU A 58 -0.50 -12.61 -67.23
N ALA A 59 -1.26 -11.93 -68.10
CA ALA A 59 -0.79 -11.59 -69.44
C ALA A 59 -0.67 -10.09 -69.78
N ALA A 60 -1.08 -9.15 -68.91
CA ALA A 60 -1.21 -7.75 -69.35
C ALA A 60 -0.33 -6.71 -68.63
N HIS A 61 0.21 -6.93 -67.44
CA HIS A 61 0.95 -5.88 -66.73
C HIS A 61 2.13 -6.41 -65.93
N ALA A 62 3.32 -6.36 -66.54
CA ALA A 62 4.59 -6.75 -65.92
C ALA A 62 5.22 -5.68 -65.00
N ASP A 63 4.63 -4.49 -64.85
CA ASP A 63 5.26 -3.34 -64.15
C ASP A 63 4.42 -2.70 -63.03
N ARG A 64 3.54 -3.45 -62.35
CA ARG A 64 2.80 -2.93 -61.18
C ARG A 64 3.09 -3.78 -59.94
N PRO A 65 3.54 -3.19 -58.81
CA PRO A 65 3.57 -3.92 -57.55
C PRO A 65 2.12 -4.25 -57.15
N LEU A 66 1.80 -5.54 -57.26
CA LEU A 66 0.56 -6.16 -56.79
C LEU A 66 0.61 -6.22 -55.27
N LEU A 67 -0.27 -5.49 -54.60
CA LEU A 67 -0.86 -5.84 -53.29
C LEU A 67 -1.95 -4.81 -53.00
N LEU A 68 -3.17 -5.09 -53.45
CA LEU A 68 -4.35 -4.43 -52.90
C LEU A 68 -4.64 -5.17 -51.59
N GLU A 69 -4.30 -4.57 -50.45
CA GLU A 69 -4.71 -5.08 -49.14
C GLU A 69 -6.17 -4.68 -48.92
N GLU A 70 -7.08 -5.65 -49.01
CA GLU A 70 -8.46 -5.45 -48.57
C GLU A 70 -8.61 -5.96 -47.13
N LEU A 71 -9.15 -5.09 -46.26
CA LEU A 71 -9.56 -5.47 -44.92
C LEU A 71 -10.80 -6.37 -45.04
N GLN A 72 -10.63 -7.66 -44.80
CA GLN A 72 -11.76 -8.58 -44.76
C GLN A 72 -12.22 -8.80 -43.32
N PRO A 73 -13.54 -8.75 -43.06
CA PRO A 73 -14.08 -9.05 -41.75
C PRO A 73 -13.89 -10.55 -41.45
N GLY A 74 -13.20 -10.83 -40.36
CA GLY A 74 -13.00 -12.16 -39.80
C GLY A 74 -13.66 -12.28 -38.43
N ILE A 75 -13.76 -13.52 -37.96
CA ILE A 75 -14.09 -13.82 -36.56
C ILE A 75 -12.90 -14.58 -35.99
N GLU A 76 -12.31 -14.03 -34.94
CA GLU A 76 -11.24 -14.68 -34.20
C GLU A 76 -11.75 -15.15 -32.84
N LEU A 77 -11.26 -16.31 -32.40
CA LEU A 77 -11.53 -16.83 -31.07
C LEU A 77 -10.36 -16.48 -30.15
N ILE A 78 -10.62 -15.66 -29.14
CA ILE A 78 -9.62 -15.30 -28.13
C ILE A 78 -9.95 -15.94 -26.79
N THR A 79 -8.92 -16.20 -26.00
CA THR A 79 -9.08 -16.52 -24.59
C THR A 79 -9.24 -15.22 -23.81
N ALA A 80 -10.31 -15.09 -23.05
CA ALA A 80 -10.61 -13.93 -22.22
C ALA A 80 -10.92 -14.36 -20.78
N GLU A 81 -10.78 -13.43 -19.83
CA GLU A 81 -11.23 -13.64 -18.45
C GLU A 81 -12.57 -12.95 -18.25
N ARG A 82 -13.59 -13.74 -17.90
CA ARG A 82 -14.90 -13.22 -17.54
C ARG A 82 -14.97 -13.06 -16.03
N VAL A 83 -15.33 -11.86 -15.57
CA VAL A 83 -15.69 -11.61 -14.17
C VAL A 83 -17.11 -12.13 -13.94
N LEU A 84 -17.26 -13.12 -13.07
CA LEU A 84 -18.55 -13.70 -12.67
C LEU A 84 -19.17 -12.94 -11.50
N ASP A 85 -18.33 -12.46 -10.58
CA ASP A 85 -18.74 -11.70 -9.41
C ASP A 85 -17.61 -10.75 -8.99
N SER A 86 -17.97 -9.59 -8.43
CA SER A 86 -17.04 -8.58 -7.94
C SER A 86 -17.57 -7.89 -6.70
N VAL A 87 -16.78 -7.90 -5.63
CA VAL A 87 -17.10 -7.19 -4.38
C VAL A 87 -15.92 -6.29 -4.03
N TYR A 88 -16.22 -5.02 -3.73
CA TYR A 88 -15.21 -4.06 -3.32
C TYR A 88 -15.39 -3.66 -1.86
N LEU A 89 -14.27 -3.45 -1.17
CA LEU A 89 -14.21 -2.92 0.19
C LEU A 89 -13.20 -1.79 0.25
N ALA A 90 -13.50 -0.76 1.04
CA ALA A 90 -12.63 0.36 1.29
C ALA A 90 -12.51 0.61 2.79
N THR A 91 -11.28 0.74 3.29
CA THR A 91 -11.01 0.98 4.72
C THR A 91 -9.89 1.99 4.90
N ASP A 92 -10.06 2.89 5.87
CA ASP A 92 -9.02 3.84 6.26
C ASP A 92 -8.21 3.30 7.43
N ASN A 93 -6.90 3.47 7.36
CA ASN A 93 -5.96 3.08 8.41
C ASN A 93 -5.05 4.24 8.79
N LEU A 94 -4.81 4.41 10.08
CA LEU A 94 -3.93 5.45 10.61
C LEU A 94 -2.58 4.84 11.02
N PHE A 95 -1.51 5.39 10.46
CA PHE A 95 -0.14 5.13 10.88
C PHE A 95 0.39 6.30 11.67
N GLN A 96 1.18 5.97 12.69
CA GLN A 96 1.82 6.94 13.55
C GLN A 96 3.32 6.69 13.59
N TRP A 97 4.09 7.74 13.38
CA TRP A 97 5.52 7.73 13.61
C TRP A 97 5.93 8.89 14.52
N SER A 98 6.52 8.56 15.65
CA SER A 98 7.02 9.54 16.61
C SER A 98 8.50 9.81 16.33
N TYR A 99 8.85 11.09 16.16
CA TYR A 99 10.24 11.49 16.02
C TYR A 99 11.02 11.17 17.31
N SER A 100 12.24 10.67 17.14
CA SER A 100 13.21 10.52 18.22
C SER A 100 14.54 11.09 17.79
N SER A 101 15.14 11.94 18.64
CA SER A 101 16.46 12.53 18.41
C SER A 101 17.59 11.49 18.47
N SER A 102 17.32 10.28 18.95
CA SER A 102 18.24 9.14 18.92
C SER A 102 18.19 8.35 17.61
N SER A 103 17.25 8.66 16.72
CA SER A 103 17.13 7.99 15.43
C SER A 103 18.21 8.50 14.47
N PRO A 104 18.74 7.65 13.57
CA PRO A 104 19.64 8.10 12.50
C PRO A 104 18.97 9.03 11.49
N THR A 105 17.66 9.30 11.61
CA THR A 105 16.94 10.15 10.67
C THR A 105 17.27 11.63 10.88
N PRO A 106 17.56 12.38 9.79
CA PRO A 106 17.84 13.80 9.85
C PRO A 106 16.71 14.59 10.51
N GLY A 107 17.07 15.52 11.40
CA GLY A 107 16.29 16.67 11.81
C GLY A 107 14.87 16.43 12.36
N VAL A 108 14.35 17.41 13.09
CA VAL A 108 12.96 17.39 13.54
C VAL A 108 12.05 17.62 12.31
N PRO A 109 11.05 16.76 12.04
CA PRO A 109 10.18 16.91 10.87
C PRO A 109 9.31 18.17 10.99
N VAL A 110 9.32 19.00 9.94
CA VAL A 110 8.50 20.24 9.86
C VAL A 110 7.49 20.17 8.71
N LYS A 111 7.83 19.50 7.62
CA LYS A 111 6.95 19.39 6.45
C LYS A 111 7.03 18.00 5.83
N VAL A 112 5.89 17.41 5.47
CA VAL A 112 5.86 16.22 4.62
C VAL A 112 5.89 16.63 3.15
N ILE A 113 6.75 15.99 2.37
CA ILE A 113 6.98 16.24 0.96
C ILE A 113 6.22 15.24 0.11
N ALA A 114 6.30 13.95 0.47
CA ALA A 114 5.71 12.87 -0.30
C ALA A 114 5.30 11.70 0.59
N CYS A 115 4.31 10.95 0.12
CA CYS A 115 3.89 9.69 0.71
C CYS A 115 3.51 8.72 -0.39
N CYS A 116 4.00 7.48 -0.30
CA CYS A 116 3.63 6.44 -1.24
C CYS A 116 3.58 5.07 -0.56
N ALA A 117 2.63 4.24 -0.98
CA ALA A 117 2.59 2.84 -0.62
C ALA A 117 3.39 2.02 -1.65
N LYS A 118 4.21 1.09 -1.18
CA LYS A 118 5.01 0.17 -2.01
C LYS A 118 4.99 -1.24 -1.43
N ASN A 119 5.55 -2.19 -2.19
CA ASN A 119 5.75 -3.57 -1.76
C ASN A 119 4.46 -4.23 -1.26
N ILE A 120 3.35 -3.96 -1.95
CA ILE A 120 2.05 -4.58 -1.64
C ILE A 120 2.15 -6.06 -2.01
N THR A 121 2.09 -6.94 -1.02
CA THR A 121 1.97 -8.38 -1.28
C THR A 121 0.58 -8.84 -0.89
N VAL A 122 0.01 -9.72 -1.71
CA VAL A 122 -1.37 -10.19 -1.56
C VAL A 122 -1.38 -11.72 -1.59
N ARG A 123 -2.09 -12.31 -0.63
CA ARG A 123 -2.46 -13.72 -0.61
C ARG A 123 -3.96 -13.82 -0.52
N GLN A 124 -4.53 -14.70 -1.33
CA GLN A 124 -5.96 -14.87 -1.45
C GLN A 124 -6.36 -16.28 -1.02
N GLN A 125 -7.54 -16.41 -0.42
CA GLN A 125 -8.08 -17.69 -0.02
C GLN A 125 -9.58 -17.69 -0.24
N LEU A 126 -10.07 -18.74 -0.89
CA LEU A 126 -11.49 -18.99 -1.07
C LEU A 126 -11.91 -20.13 -0.14
N VAL A 127 -12.90 -19.89 0.71
CA VAL A 127 -13.38 -20.84 1.73
C VAL A 127 -14.85 -21.17 1.46
N PRO A 128 -15.18 -22.40 1.02
CA PRO A 128 -16.56 -22.81 0.81
C PRO A 128 -17.33 -22.86 2.14
N ILE A 129 -18.58 -22.37 2.14
CA ILE A 129 -19.46 -22.42 3.32
C ILE A 129 -20.48 -23.55 3.12
N PRO A 130 -20.70 -24.43 4.13
CA PRO A 130 -21.52 -25.64 3.98
C PRO A 130 -22.96 -25.42 3.52
N SER A 131 -23.54 -24.25 3.79
CA SER A 131 -24.92 -23.90 3.41
C SER A 131 -25.09 -23.53 1.93
N GLY A 132 -24.01 -23.54 1.13
CA GLY A 132 -24.04 -23.51 -0.33
C GLY A 132 -24.42 -22.18 -0.99
N SER A 133 -25.05 -21.25 -0.29
CA SER A 133 -25.53 -19.98 -0.88
C SER A 133 -24.43 -18.97 -1.19
N TYR A 134 -23.25 -19.12 -0.59
CA TYR A 134 -22.14 -18.16 -0.72
C TYR A 134 -20.80 -18.83 -0.38
N THR A 135 -19.73 -18.25 -0.92
CA THR A 135 -18.36 -18.62 -0.62
C THR A 135 -17.67 -17.45 0.08
N LEU A 136 -16.81 -17.72 1.07
CA LEU A 136 -16.07 -16.67 1.76
C LEU A 136 -14.73 -16.43 1.06
N ALA A 137 -14.57 -15.24 0.48
CA ALA A 137 -13.29 -14.78 -0.04
C ALA A 137 -12.51 -14.04 1.06
N ARG A 138 -11.22 -14.35 1.19
CA ARG A 138 -10.29 -13.69 2.13
C ARG A 138 -9.08 -13.16 1.38
N ALA A 139 -8.70 -11.94 1.71
CA ALA A 139 -7.49 -11.30 1.27
C ALA A 139 -6.59 -11.08 2.49
N PHE A 140 -5.35 -11.54 2.42
CA PHE A 140 -4.29 -11.24 3.37
C PHE A 140 -3.25 -10.41 2.65
N TYR A 141 -2.88 -9.26 3.19
CA TYR A 141 -1.94 -8.37 2.53
C TYR A 141 -1.08 -7.62 3.53
N ASN A 142 0.07 -7.16 3.06
CA ASN A 142 0.93 -6.23 3.74
C ASN A 142 1.54 -5.27 2.73
N TYR A 143 1.99 -4.12 3.21
CA TYR A 143 2.62 -3.08 2.40
C TYR A 143 3.49 -2.19 3.27
N GLU A 144 4.29 -1.38 2.60
CA GLU A 144 5.16 -0.39 3.20
C GLU A 144 4.69 1.01 2.79
N VAL A 145 4.64 1.93 3.75
CA VAL A 145 4.35 3.34 3.50
C VAL A 145 5.65 4.11 3.64
N LEU A 146 6.13 4.67 2.53
CA LEU A 146 7.29 5.54 2.52
C LEU A 146 6.81 6.98 2.66
N VAL A 147 7.31 7.67 3.68
CA VAL A 147 7.02 9.08 3.94
C VAL A 147 8.32 9.86 3.85
N THR A 148 8.37 10.83 2.95
CA THR A 148 9.51 11.74 2.81
C THR A 148 9.16 13.07 3.46
N TYR A 149 9.96 13.53 4.41
CA TYR A 149 9.78 14.80 5.11
C TYR A 149 11.02 15.69 5.01
N ALA A 150 10.84 17.00 5.23
CA ALA A 150 11.91 17.98 5.39
C ALA A 150 11.99 18.47 6.85
N ASP A 151 13.20 18.73 7.30
CA ASP A 151 13.47 19.46 8.54
C ASP A 151 13.44 20.99 8.33
N ALA A 152 13.67 21.76 9.39
CA ALA A 152 13.72 23.22 9.33
C ALA A 152 14.89 23.77 8.50
N ALA A 153 15.96 22.98 8.32
CA ALA A 153 17.12 23.33 7.52
C ALA A 153 16.96 22.94 6.04
N GLY A 154 15.86 22.27 5.68
CA GLY A 154 15.57 21.80 4.33
C GLY A 154 16.18 20.45 3.98
N HIS A 155 16.81 19.74 4.93
CA HIS A 155 17.27 18.38 4.68
C HIS A 155 16.09 17.42 4.62
N THR A 156 16.15 16.49 3.66
CA THR A 156 15.08 15.51 3.44
C THR A 156 15.43 14.15 4.02
N ALA A 157 14.46 13.51 4.66
CA ALA A 157 14.57 12.16 5.19
C ALA A 157 13.38 11.32 4.70
N THR A 158 13.58 10.01 4.54
CA THR A 158 12.50 9.08 4.25
C THR A 158 12.38 8.06 5.37
N ILE A 159 11.16 7.86 5.86
CA ILE A 159 10.81 6.84 6.84
C ILE A 159 9.92 5.79 6.20
N THR A 160 10.03 4.55 6.68
CA THR A 160 9.22 3.42 6.24
C THR A 160 8.31 2.99 7.39
N LEU A 161 6.99 3.00 7.14
CA LEU A 161 5.98 2.52 8.08
C LEU A 161 5.43 1.19 7.55
N MET A 162 5.58 0.13 8.34
CA MET A 162 5.11 -1.20 7.96
C MET A 162 3.62 -1.34 8.29
N SER A 163 2.81 -1.82 7.34
CA SER A 163 1.39 -2.08 7.58
C SER A 163 1.13 -3.14 8.65
N GLY A 164 2.08 -4.06 8.82
CA GLY A 164 1.83 -5.35 9.46
C GLY A 164 0.90 -6.24 8.63
N PRO A 165 0.59 -7.46 9.10
CA PRO A 165 -0.37 -8.33 8.43
C PRO A 165 -1.78 -7.73 8.51
N ARG A 166 -2.38 -7.46 7.35
CA ARG A 166 -3.75 -6.99 7.20
C ARG A 166 -4.59 -8.07 6.54
N TRP A 167 -5.89 -8.03 6.79
CA TRP A 167 -6.81 -8.93 6.13
C TRP A 167 -8.20 -8.32 5.97
N GLN A 168 -8.88 -8.72 4.91
CA GLN A 168 -10.28 -8.39 4.65
C GLN A 168 -11.01 -9.64 4.14
N ARG A 169 -12.34 -9.64 4.29
CA ARG A 169 -13.20 -10.74 3.85
C ARG A 169 -14.47 -10.23 3.18
N ALA A 170 -14.92 -10.94 2.17
CA ALA A 170 -16.17 -10.68 1.47
C ALA A 170 -16.91 -12.00 1.19
N PHE A 171 -18.23 -11.94 1.12
CA PHE A 171 -19.02 -13.05 0.58
C PHE A 171 -19.16 -12.87 -0.93
N VAL A 172 -18.89 -13.93 -1.67
CA VAL A 172 -18.96 -13.98 -3.13
C VAL A 172 -19.85 -15.13 -3.55
N SER A 173 -20.36 -15.03 -4.77
CA SER A 173 -21.24 -16.01 -5.39
C SER A 173 -20.53 -17.37 -5.49
N PRO A 174 -21.21 -18.47 -5.14
CA PRO A 174 -20.67 -19.81 -5.35
C PRO A 174 -20.59 -20.10 -6.85
N GLY A 175 -19.48 -20.62 -7.34
CA GLY A 175 -19.34 -20.92 -8.76
C GLY A 175 -17.98 -21.52 -9.16
N PRO A 176 -17.83 -21.94 -10.43
CA PRO A 176 -16.64 -22.60 -10.96
C PRO A 176 -15.46 -21.64 -11.24
N GLY A 177 -15.52 -20.39 -10.79
CA GLY A 177 -14.47 -19.41 -10.99
C GLY A 177 -13.35 -19.50 -9.95
N ARG A 178 -12.19 -18.93 -10.28
CA ARG A 178 -11.10 -18.71 -9.32
C ARG A 178 -11.24 -17.32 -8.69
N LEU A 179 -10.83 -17.20 -7.44
CA LEU A 179 -10.71 -15.90 -6.79
C LEU A 179 -9.51 -15.15 -7.39
N GLU A 180 -9.66 -13.85 -7.61
CA GLU A 180 -8.58 -12.91 -7.88
C GLU A 180 -8.78 -11.70 -6.97
N VAL A 181 -7.75 -11.35 -6.20
CA VAL A 181 -7.79 -10.21 -5.27
C VAL A 181 -6.85 -9.13 -5.77
N GLN A 182 -7.40 -7.93 -5.94
CA GLN A 182 -6.63 -6.73 -6.25
C GLN A 182 -6.67 -5.80 -5.05
N VAL A 183 -5.49 -5.41 -4.56
CA VAL A 183 -5.34 -4.47 -3.44
C VAL A 183 -4.68 -3.21 -3.97
N LYS A 184 -5.34 -2.06 -3.76
CA LYS A 184 -4.79 -0.73 -4.01
C LYS A 184 -4.68 0.00 -2.68
N VAL A 185 -3.58 0.73 -2.51
CA VAL A 185 -3.30 1.46 -1.29
C VAL A 185 -2.83 2.86 -1.67
N ALA A 186 -3.36 3.90 -1.04
CA ALA A 186 -2.92 5.28 -1.26
C ALA A 186 -2.93 6.07 0.04
N CYS A 187 -1.96 6.97 0.20
CA CYS A 187 -1.98 7.94 1.29
C CYS A 187 -3.09 8.97 1.02
N SER A 188 -4.02 9.13 1.96
CA SER A 188 -5.16 10.04 1.83
C SER A 188 -4.96 11.35 2.59
N ARG A 189 -4.39 11.29 3.80
CA ARG A 189 -4.12 12.46 4.65
C ARG A 189 -2.81 12.28 5.39
N ILE A 190 -2.02 13.35 5.50
CA ILE A 190 -0.76 13.33 6.23
C ILE A 190 -0.64 14.59 7.05
N GLU A 191 -0.31 14.45 8.34
CA GLU A 191 -0.21 15.56 9.26
C GLU A 191 0.99 15.40 10.18
N ILE A 192 1.60 16.52 10.53
CA ILE A 192 2.59 16.60 11.60
C ILE A 192 1.90 17.24 12.78
N THR A 193 1.90 16.54 13.91
CA THR A 193 1.29 17.02 15.15
C THR A 193 2.31 16.96 16.26
N THR A 194 2.24 17.90 17.19
CA THR A 194 3.07 17.87 18.40
C THR A 194 2.12 17.71 19.57
N PRO A 195 2.19 16.60 20.33
CA PRO A 195 1.30 16.42 21.47
C PRO A 195 1.52 17.57 22.46
N PRO A 196 0.47 18.07 23.13
CA PRO A 196 0.64 19.12 24.12
C PRO A 196 1.57 18.63 25.23
N ALA A 197 2.48 19.50 25.69
CA ALA A 197 3.32 19.19 26.83
C ALA A 197 2.44 18.77 28.02
N PRO A 198 2.77 17.69 28.74
CA PRO A 198 2.02 17.32 29.93
C PRO A 198 2.01 18.51 30.89
N LYS A 199 0.82 18.91 31.35
CA LYS A 199 0.71 19.95 32.38
C LYS A 199 1.53 19.50 33.59
N PRO A 200 2.29 20.38 34.24
CA PRO A 200 2.97 20.03 35.47
C PRO A 200 1.94 19.47 36.45
N GLY A 201 2.02 18.17 36.72
CA GLY A 201 1.27 17.58 37.83
C GLY A 201 1.81 18.14 39.14
N PRO A 202 1.02 18.12 40.23
CA PRO A 202 1.58 18.39 41.54
C PRO A 202 2.79 17.48 41.76
N ALA A 203 3.88 18.03 42.29
CA ALA A 203 5.07 17.26 42.60
C ALA A 203 4.64 16.06 43.46
N LEU A 204 4.81 14.85 42.92
CA LEU A 204 4.59 13.65 43.71
C LEU A 204 5.57 13.69 44.88
N PRO A 205 5.10 13.50 46.13
CA PRO A 205 6.01 13.45 47.27
C PRO A 205 7.04 12.36 47.00
N TYR A 206 8.32 12.74 47.08
CA TYR A 206 9.43 11.82 46.97
C TYR A 206 9.29 10.74 48.05
N ASN A 207 8.86 9.53 47.65
CA ASN A 207 8.87 8.35 48.50
C ASN A 207 10.11 7.53 48.16
N PRO A 208 11.18 7.55 48.97
CA PRO A 208 12.32 6.69 48.73
C PRO A 208 11.88 5.24 48.88
N VAL A 209 11.95 4.48 47.78
CA VAL A 209 11.77 3.03 47.81
C VAL A 209 12.96 2.44 48.57
N ARG A 210 12.75 2.08 49.84
CA ARG A 210 13.73 1.28 50.60
C ARG A 210 13.62 -0.17 50.14
N VAL A 211 14.57 -0.60 49.32
CA VAL A 211 14.76 -2.01 49.00
C VAL A 211 15.62 -2.61 50.10
N TRP A 212 15.06 -3.51 50.90
CA TRP A 212 15.82 -4.32 51.84
C TRP A 212 16.41 -5.50 51.08
N VAL A 213 17.73 -5.51 50.95
CA VAL A 213 18.48 -6.70 50.50
C VAL A 213 18.84 -7.47 51.76
N TRP A 214 18.28 -8.66 51.92
CA TRP A 214 18.71 -9.59 52.96
C TRP A 214 20.02 -10.24 52.51
N VAL A 215 21.05 -10.15 53.35
CA VAL A 215 22.35 -10.84 53.21
C VAL A 215 22.33 -12.07 54.10
#